data_AF-A0A0D0DU04-F1
#
_entry.id   AF-A0A0D0DU04-F1
#
_cell.length_a   1.000
_cell.length_b   1.000
_cell.length_c   1.000
_cell.angle_alpha   90.00
_cell.angle_beta   90.00
_cell.angle_gamma   90.00
#
_symmetry.space_group_name_H-M   'P 1'
#
loop_
_entity.id
_entity.type
_entity.pdbx_description
1 polymer ?
#
loop_
_entity_poly.entity_id
_entity_poly.type
_entity_poly.pdbx_seq_one_letter_code
_entity_poly.pdbx_strand_id
1 'polypeptide(L)' 'MSRRAPPQSAALFGAPPPRRAISDPNESTFSRFMREQVWAPEKLSGNISILTGVGMFAAGVFAARSWGDILVPA' A
#
# COMPACT_ATOMS: atom_id res chain seq x y z
N MET A 1 14.92 -51.48 -3.15
CA MET A 1 14.23 -50.58 -2.20
C MET A 1 13.21 -49.74 -2.96
N SER A 2 11.95 -50.17 -2.98
CA SER A 2 10.86 -49.42 -3.63
C SER A 2 10.37 -48.31 -2.69
N ARG A 3 10.60 -47.04 -3.05
CA ARG A 3 10.00 -45.90 -2.35
C ARG A 3 8.52 -45.83 -2.72
N ARG A 4 7.64 -46.20 -1.79
CA ARG A 4 6.20 -45.90 -1.88
C ARG A 4 6.03 -44.39 -1.77
N ALA A 5 5.46 -43.76 -2.78
CA ALA A 5 5.04 -42.36 -2.72
C ALA A 5 3.87 -42.22 -1.71
N PRO A 6 3.87 -41.20 -0.84
CA PRO A 6 2.76 -40.98 0.09
C PRO A 6 1.48 -40.59 -0.66
N PRO A 7 0.29 -40.96 -0.14
CA PRO A 7 -0.99 -40.68 -0.78
C PRO A 7 -1.23 -39.18 -0.95
N GLN A 8 -1.84 -38.83 -2.08
CA GLN A 8 -2.08 -37.50 -2.64
C GLN A 8 -3.04 -36.61 -1.80
N SER A 9 -3.29 -36.95 -0.53
CA SER A 9 -4.31 -36.35 0.34
C SER A 9 -3.79 -35.28 1.31
N ALA A 10 -2.50 -34.93 1.26
CA ALA A 10 -1.89 -33.97 2.20
C ALA A 10 -2.11 -32.48 1.86
N ALA A 11 -2.85 -32.14 0.81
CA ALA A 11 -2.96 -30.76 0.31
C ALA A 11 -4.18 -29.97 0.83
N LEU A 12 -4.98 -30.51 1.76
CA LEU A 12 -6.19 -29.84 2.27
C LEU A 12 -5.93 -28.71 3.29
N PHE A 13 -4.70 -28.61 3.82
CA PHE A 13 -4.30 -27.57 4.77
C PHE A 13 -3.04 -26.80 4.33
N GLY A 14 -2.77 -26.78 3.02
CA GLY A 14 -1.65 -26.03 2.45
C GLY A 14 -1.79 -24.54 2.74
N ALA A 15 -0.70 -23.91 3.19
CA ALA A 15 -0.59 -22.48 3.41
C ALA A 15 -1.21 -21.67 2.26
N PRO A 16 -1.85 -20.52 2.53
CA PRO A 16 -2.46 -19.71 1.50
C PRO A 16 -1.45 -19.47 0.37
N PRO A 17 -1.85 -19.65 -0.90
CA PRO A 17 -0.93 -19.45 -2.02
C PRO A 17 -0.34 -18.05 -1.91
N PRO A 18 0.99 -17.89 -2.11
CA PRO A 18 1.59 -16.57 -2.13
C PRO A 18 0.82 -15.73 -3.15
N ARG A 19 0.23 -14.61 -2.70
CA ARG A 19 -0.44 -13.66 -3.58
C ARG A 19 0.60 -13.18 -4.59
N ARG A 20 0.63 -13.80 -5.76
CA ARG A 20 1.39 -13.30 -6.90
C ARG A 20 0.79 -11.94 -7.23
N ALA A 21 1.55 -10.89 -6.96
CA ALA A 21 1.29 -9.59 -7.57
C ALA A 21 1.31 -9.83 -9.08
N ILE A 22 0.14 -9.72 -9.71
CA ILE A 22 0.00 -9.88 -11.16
C ILE A 22 0.74 -8.68 -11.76
N SER A 23 1.95 -8.89 -12.27
CA SER A 23 2.64 -7.88 -13.07
C SER A 23 2.05 -7.94 -14.47
N ASP A 24 1.15 -7.01 -14.77
CA ASP A 24 0.63 -6.86 -16.12
C ASP A 24 1.73 -6.25 -17.01
N PRO A 25 2.17 -6.92 -18.08
CA PRO A 25 3.18 -6.38 -19.00
C PRO A 25 2.73 -5.10 -19.71
N ASN A 26 1.42 -4.80 -19.74
CA ASN A 26 0.84 -3.58 -20.31
C ASN A 26 0.64 -2.47 -19.28
N GLU A 27 1.22 -2.59 -18.08
CA GLU A 27 1.03 -1.58 -17.06
C GLU A 27 1.72 -0.25 -17.41
N SER A 28 1.03 0.85 -17.12
CA SER A 28 1.64 2.17 -17.20
C SER A 28 2.77 2.31 -16.17
N THR A 29 3.81 3.06 -16.50
CA THR A 29 4.95 3.33 -15.59
C THR A 29 4.49 3.91 -14.25
N PHE A 30 3.39 4.67 -14.27
CA PHE A 30 2.74 5.19 -13.07
C PHE A 30 2.09 4.08 -12.23
N SER A 31 1.34 3.17 -12.84
CA SER A 31 0.75 2.01 -12.16
C SER A 31 1.82 1.13 -11.51
N ARG A 32 2.94 0.91 -12.21
CA ARG A 32 4.11 0.19 -11.68
C ARG A 32 4.70 0.88 -10.45
N PHE A 33 4.90 2.19 -10.55
CA PHE A 33 5.43 3.01 -9.46
C PHE A 33 4.52 2.95 -8.23
N MET A 34 3.21 3.08 -8.40
CA MET A 34 2.26 2.98 -7.30
C MET A 34 2.34 1.62 -6.61
N ARG A 35 2.44 0.52 -7.37
CA ARG A 35 2.59 -0.82 -6.80
C ARG A 35 3.92 -1.02 -6.05
N GLU A 36 5.03 -0.59 -6.63
CA GLU A 36 6.37 -0.84 -6.07
C GLU A 36 6.78 0.14 -4.98
N GLN A 37 6.34 1.38 -5.05
CA GLN A 37 6.83 2.45 -4.17
C GLN A 37 5.77 2.88 -3.16
N VAL A 38 4.49 2.94 -3.54
CA VAL A 38 3.42 3.46 -2.69
C VAL A 38 2.71 2.36 -1.89
N TRP A 39 2.37 1.25 -2.54
CA TRP A 39 1.61 0.14 -1.94
C TRP A 39 2.44 -1.08 -1.59
N ALA A 40 3.76 -1.06 -1.83
CA ALA A 40 4.63 -2.15 -1.43
C ALA A 40 4.63 -2.32 0.09
N PRO A 41 4.37 -3.54 0.61
CA PRO A 41 4.17 -3.76 2.05
C PRO A 41 5.37 -3.34 2.90
N GLU A 42 6.58 -3.40 2.36
CA GLU A 42 7.82 -2.98 3.03
C GLU A 42 7.92 -1.46 3.19
N LYS A 43 7.22 -0.69 2.34
CA LYS A 43 7.24 0.79 2.34
C LYS A 43 5.99 1.43 2.91
N LEU A 44 4.94 0.65 3.17
CA LEU A 44 3.65 1.15 3.66
C LEU A 44 3.79 1.99 4.94
N SER A 45 4.57 1.53 5.93
CA SER A 45 4.73 2.25 7.20
C SER A 45 5.31 3.65 6.97
N GLY A 46 6.40 3.76 6.20
CA GLY A 46 7.02 5.04 5.86
C GLY A 46 6.10 5.93 5.03
N ASN A 47 5.40 5.35 4.05
CA ASN A 47 4.47 6.10 3.20
C ASN A 47 3.27 6.64 3.99
N ILE A 48 2.77 5.91 4.98
CA ILE A 48 1.73 6.38 5.90
C ILE A 48 2.24 7.57 6.70
N SER A 49 3.46 7.51 7.24
CA SER A 49 4.05 8.65 7.94
C SER A 49 4.19 9.88 7.04
N ILE A 50 4.64 9.70 5.79
CA ILE A 50 4.74 10.80 4.80
C ILE A 50 3.35 11.36 4.51
N LEU A 51 2.36 10.51 4.22
CA LEU A 51 0.99 10.93 3.94
C LEU A 51 0.39 11.70 5.13
N THR A 52 0.66 11.23 6.34
CA THR A 52 0.22 11.88 7.58
C THR A 52 0.89 13.24 7.75
N GLY A 53 2.20 13.34 7.53
CA GLY A 53 2.94 14.60 7.61
C GLY A 53 2.47 15.63 6.59
N VAL A 54 2.31 15.22 5.32
CA VAL A 54 1.79 16.07 4.24
C VAL A 54 0.35 16.50 4.55
N GLY A 55 -0.49 15.57 5.01
CA GLY A 55 -1.88 15.85 5.38
C GLY A 55 -1.97 16.84 6.55
N MET A 56 -1.19 16.64 7.61
CA MET A 56 -1.15 17.52 8.77
C MET A 56 -0.67 18.93 8.39
N PHE A 57 0.35 19.02 7.54
CA PHE A 57 0.84 20.30 7.03
C PHE A 57 -0.23 21.04 6.22
N ALA A 58 -0.86 20.36 5.26
CA ALA A 58 -1.93 20.95 4.46
C ALA A 58 -3.12 21.39 5.34
N ALA A 59 -3.55 20.55 6.27
CA ALA A 59 -4.61 20.87 7.22
C ALA A 59 -4.26 22.10 8.09
N GLY A 60 -3.01 22.20 8.56
CA GLY A 60 -2.53 23.36 9.31
C GLY A 60 -2.56 24.65 8.48
N VAL A 61 -2.15 24.59 7.21
CA VAL A 61 -2.24 25.74 6.29
C VAL A 61 -3.68 26.18 6.07
N PHE A 62 -4.59 25.23 5.84
CA PHE A 62 -6.02 25.51 5.70
C PHE A 62 -6.59 26.14 6.97
N ALA A 63 -6.29 25.57 8.14
CA ALA A 63 -6.74 26.10 9.43
C ALA A 63 -6.24 27.53 9.66
N ALA A 64 -4.95 27.80 9.39
CA ALA A 64 -4.37 29.13 9.51
C ALA A 64 -5.02 30.14 8.55
N ARG A 65 -5.33 29.71 7.32
CA ARG A 65 -6.00 30.56 6.33
C ARG A 65 -7.44 30.87 6.73
N SER A 66 -8.18 29.87 7.22
CA SER A 66 -9.54 30.06 7.74
C SER A 66 -9.59 30.96 8.97
N TRP A 67 -8.56 30.94 9.83
CA TRP A 67 -8.46 31.90 10.93
C TRP A 67 -8.30 33.35 10.44
N GLY A 68 -7.61 33.56 9.32
CA GLY A 68 -7.54 34.86 8.65
C GLY A 68 -8.91 35.38 8.23
N ASP A 69 -9.72 34.54 7.60
CA ASP A 69 -11.09 34.90 7.17
C ASP A 69 -12.03 35.16 8.37
N ILE A 70 -11.81 34.48 9.51
CA ILE A 70 -12.60 34.68 10.73
C ILE A 70 -12.21 35.98 11.45
N LEU A 71 -10.92 36.35 11.47
CA LEU A 71 -10.42 37.53 12.18
C LEU A 71 -10.51 38.82 11.36
N VAL A 72 -10.49 38.71 10.03
CA VAL A 72 -10.78 39.80 9.10
C VAL A 72 -11.94 39.34 8.21
N PRO A 73 -13.19 39.49 8.67
CA PRO A 73 -14.32 39.30 7.78
C PRO A 73 -14.24 40.37 6.69
N ALA A 74 -14.31 39.92 5.43
CA ALA A 74 -14.42 40.81 4.28
C ALA A 74 -15.67 41.70 4.36
#